data_AF-A0A3N5W8L0-F1
#
_entry.id   AF-A0A3N5W8L0-F1
#
_cell.length_a   1.000
_cell.length_b   1.000
_cell.length_c   1.000
_cell.angle_alpha   90.00
_cell.angle_beta   90.00
_cell.angle_gamma   90.00
#
_symmetry.space_group_name_H-M   'P 1'
#
loop_
_entity.id
_entity.type
_entity.pdbx_description
1 polymer ?
#
loop_
_entity_poly.entity_id
_entity_poly.type
_entity_poly.pdbx_seq_one_letter_code
_entity_poly.pdbx_strand_id
1 'polypeptide(L)'
;AFLSSWLGSGKPFYSILLPLIFVLGVGLPFSKIYPGLYLKKEFSSPSFDSSFAPQTAEELIARMPQGFNPLEGKDITADIQFEISGEGGGKMVLSIADGRCTFREGEASSPRLTIRSPGEIWLKIARGEINRAKALMDGLYRVEGDMSLLLKMGDLFRAPSTHNP
;
A
#
# COMPACT_ATOMS: atom_id res chain seq x y z
N ALA A 1 65.79 -5.06 -21.56
CA ALA A 1 66.48 -4.33 -20.47
C ALA A 1 65.81 -2.96 -20.37
N PHE A 2 65.11 -2.68 -19.27
CA PHE A 2 65.66 -1.86 -18.18
C PHE A 2 65.70 -0.40 -18.66
N LEU A 3 64.83 0.54 -18.25
CA LEU A 3 64.62 1.09 -16.90
C LEU A 3 63.48 2.14 -17.03
N SER A 4 62.33 2.03 -16.36
CA SER A 4 62.07 2.42 -14.97
C SER A 4 62.31 3.90 -14.65
N SER A 5 61.21 4.64 -14.46
CA SER A 5 60.99 5.79 -13.55
C SER A 5 59.97 6.70 -14.22
N TRP A 6 59.01 7.36 -13.59
CA TRP A 6 58.60 7.49 -12.20
C TRP A 6 57.55 8.61 -12.24
N LEU A 7 56.32 8.33 -11.83
CA LEU A 7 55.32 9.23 -11.24
C LEU A 7 54.06 8.35 -11.09
N GLY A 8 53.45 8.14 -9.93
CA GLY A 8 53.38 8.99 -8.75
C GLY A 8 51.92 9.39 -8.54
N SER A 9 51.26 8.74 -7.58
CA SER A 9 50.03 9.15 -6.86
C SER A 9 48.64 8.97 -7.51
N GLY A 10 47.70 8.43 -6.73
CA GLY A 10 46.24 8.67 -6.84
C GLY A 10 45.34 7.52 -7.34
N LYS A 11 44.64 6.82 -6.44
CA LYS A 11 43.47 5.94 -6.73
C LYS A 11 42.27 6.78 -7.23
N PRO A 12 41.18 6.23 -7.84
CA PRO A 12 40.82 4.82 -8.09
C PRO A 12 40.32 4.51 -9.54
N PHE A 13 40.89 3.50 -10.19
CA PHE A 13 40.49 2.99 -11.52
C PHE A 13 39.22 2.11 -11.53
N TYR A 14 38.19 2.43 -10.72
CA TYR A 14 36.92 1.67 -10.72
C TYR A 14 35.79 2.31 -11.55
N SER A 15 36.04 3.45 -12.21
CA SER A 15 35.02 4.15 -13.00
C SER A 15 35.04 3.87 -14.51
N ILE A 16 35.94 3.00 -14.99
CA ILE A 16 36.10 2.72 -16.44
C ILE A 16 35.95 1.23 -16.77
N LEU A 17 35.83 0.37 -15.75
CA LEU A 17 35.62 -1.08 -15.94
C LEU A 17 34.12 -1.49 -15.83
N LEU A 18 33.20 -0.58 -16.13
CA LEU A 18 31.76 -0.80 -16.04
C LEU A 18 30.99 -0.89 -17.38
N PRO A 19 31.50 -0.44 -18.54
CA PRO A 19 30.79 -0.65 -19.81
C PRO A 19 31.36 -1.76 -20.70
N LEU A 20 32.47 -2.43 -20.38
CA LEU A 20 33.13 -3.39 -21.31
C LEU A 20 32.83 -4.89 -21.05
N ILE A 21 32.11 -5.25 -19.99
CA ILE A 21 31.65 -6.65 -19.77
C ILE A 21 30.21 -6.86 -20.31
N PHE A 22 29.52 -5.80 -20.74
CA PHE A 22 28.11 -5.88 -21.15
C PHE A 22 27.88 -6.30 -22.62
N VAL A 23 28.93 -6.50 -23.42
CA VAL A 23 28.79 -6.73 -24.88
C VAL A 23 29.13 -8.16 -25.32
N LEU A 24 29.62 -9.05 -24.45
CA LEU A 24 30.05 -10.39 -24.88
C LEU A 24 29.56 -11.50 -23.94
N GLY A 25 28.37 -12.02 -24.27
CA GLY A 25 28.08 -13.44 -24.11
C GLY A 25 27.11 -13.79 -22.97
N VAL A 26 26.11 -14.60 -23.36
CA VAL A 26 25.19 -15.38 -22.53
C VAL A 26 23.85 -14.70 -22.24
N GLY A 27 22.81 -15.29 -22.82
CA GLY A 27 21.42 -14.91 -22.69
C GLY A 27 20.93 -14.87 -21.24
N LEU A 28 20.15 -13.83 -20.98
CA LEU A 28 19.39 -13.59 -19.77
C LEU A 28 18.35 -14.71 -19.54
N PRO A 29 18.32 -15.32 -18.34
CA PRO A 29 17.05 -15.47 -17.62
C PRO A 29 17.08 -14.45 -16.48
N PHE A 30 16.94 -13.17 -16.84
CA PHE A 30 17.07 -12.02 -15.93
C PHE A 30 15.80 -11.75 -15.13
N SER A 31 15.28 -12.79 -14.46
CA SER A 31 14.14 -12.62 -13.55
C SER A 31 14.35 -13.17 -12.14
N LYS A 32 15.50 -13.79 -11.84
CA LYS A 32 15.68 -14.50 -10.56
C LYS A 32 16.66 -13.95 -9.55
N ILE A 33 17.45 -12.92 -9.86
CA ILE A 33 18.42 -12.39 -8.89
C ILE A 33 18.48 -10.86 -9.00
N TYR A 34 17.44 -10.20 -8.50
CA TYR A 34 17.55 -8.80 -8.09
C TYR A 34 17.84 -8.76 -6.59
N PRO A 35 18.93 -8.11 -6.14
CA PRO A 35 19.20 -7.94 -4.73
C PRO A 35 18.15 -6.99 -4.13
N GLY A 36 17.52 -7.39 -3.02
CA GLY A 36 16.41 -6.70 -2.34
C GLY A 36 16.72 -5.29 -1.78
N LEU A 37 17.80 -4.65 -2.23
CA LEU A 37 18.21 -3.31 -1.83
C LEU A 37 17.45 -2.19 -2.58
N TYR A 38 16.87 -2.48 -3.76
CA TYR A 38 16.12 -1.48 -4.54
C TYR A 38 14.65 -1.33 -4.13
N LEU A 39 14.04 -2.33 -3.46
CA LEU A 39 12.65 -2.23 -2.96
C LEU A 39 12.53 -1.44 -1.65
N LYS A 40 13.63 -1.18 -0.94
CA LYS A 40 13.58 -0.63 0.43
C LYS A 40 13.49 0.90 0.48
N LYS A 41 13.67 1.60 -0.64
CA LYS A 41 13.76 3.07 -0.64
C LYS A 41 12.45 3.81 -0.98
N GLU A 42 11.45 3.14 -1.55
CA GLU A 42 10.13 3.74 -1.81
C GLU A 42 9.06 3.40 -0.77
N PHE A 43 9.35 2.50 0.18
CA PHE A 43 8.44 2.12 1.28
C PHE A 43 8.95 2.56 2.67
N SER A 44 9.76 3.61 2.73
CA SER A 44 9.98 4.29 4.01
C SER A 44 8.79 5.22 4.28
N SER A 45 7.68 4.63 4.73
CA SER A 45 6.61 5.37 5.38
C SER A 45 7.24 6.19 6.51
N PRO A 46 6.95 7.50 6.65
CA PRO A 46 7.37 8.25 7.82
C PRO A 46 6.88 7.51 9.05
N SER A 47 7.72 7.43 10.10
CA SER A 47 7.43 6.73 11.34
C SER A 47 6.09 7.19 11.91
N PHE A 48 5.06 6.39 11.66
CA PHE A 48 3.73 6.56 12.20
C PHE A 48 3.82 6.25 13.70
N ASP A 49 3.58 7.26 14.54
CA ASP A 49 3.46 7.06 15.98
C ASP A 49 2.30 6.10 16.26
N SER A 50 2.65 4.82 16.34
CA SER A 50 1.72 3.70 16.33
C SER A 50 0.91 3.61 17.62
N SER A 51 1.23 4.43 18.63
CA SER A 51 0.49 4.54 19.90
C SER A 51 -0.90 5.15 19.75
N PHE A 52 -1.15 5.92 18.69
CA PHE A 52 -2.47 6.50 18.37
C PHE A 52 -3.18 5.80 17.20
N ALA A 53 -2.54 4.77 16.66
CA ALA A 53 -3.08 3.94 15.61
C ALA A 53 -4.32 3.19 16.11
N PRO A 54 -5.35 3.02 15.27
CA PRO A 54 -6.41 2.10 15.59
C PRO A 54 -5.81 0.70 15.82
N GLN A 55 -6.19 0.11 16.96
CA GLN A 55 -5.71 -1.21 17.35
C GLN A 55 -6.58 -2.32 16.76
N THR A 56 -7.85 -2.01 16.46
CA THR A 56 -8.79 -2.92 15.83
C THR A 56 -9.18 -2.46 14.43
N ALA A 57 -9.59 -3.40 13.60
CA ALA A 57 -10.06 -3.10 12.25
C ALA A 57 -11.38 -2.33 12.27
N GLU A 58 -12.26 -2.61 13.23
CA GLU A 58 -13.48 -1.84 13.47
C GLU A 58 -13.17 -0.37 13.76
N GLU A 59 -12.27 -0.09 14.70
CA GLU A 59 -11.89 1.28 15.04
C GLU A 59 -11.28 2.02 13.84
N LEU A 60 -10.46 1.32 13.06
CA LEU A 60 -9.91 1.86 11.82
C LEU A 60 -11.04 2.24 10.84
N ILE A 61 -12.00 1.35 10.61
CA ILE A 61 -13.11 1.56 9.67
C ILE A 61 -14.02 2.69 10.16
N ALA A 62 -14.29 2.75 11.46
CA ALA A 62 -15.07 3.81 12.09
C ALA A 62 -14.45 5.21 11.92
N ARG A 63 -13.12 5.28 11.81
CA ARG A 63 -12.38 6.52 11.57
C ARG A 63 -12.23 6.87 10.09
N MET A 64 -12.46 5.94 9.14
CA MET A 64 -12.32 6.20 7.70
C MET A 64 -13.09 7.43 7.18
N PRO A 65 -14.32 7.72 7.64
CA PRO A 65 -15.03 8.95 7.25
C PRO A 65 -14.24 10.24 7.48
N GLN A 66 -13.32 10.28 8.45
CA GLN A 66 -12.49 11.45 8.75
C GLN A 66 -11.43 11.70 7.67
N GLY A 67 -10.98 10.65 6.98
CA GLY A 67 -10.03 10.72 5.86
C GLY A 67 -10.72 10.82 4.50
N PHE A 68 -12.05 10.97 4.47
CA PHE A 68 -12.81 11.00 3.24
C PHE A 68 -12.52 12.27 2.43
N ASN A 69 -12.40 12.12 1.11
CA ASN A 69 -12.20 13.21 0.16
C ASN A 69 -13.53 13.54 -0.54
N PRO A 70 -14.23 14.64 -0.15
CA PRO A 70 -15.53 14.99 -0.71
C PRO A 70 -15.51 15.23 -2.22
N LEU A 71 -14.38 15.69 -2.77
CA LEU A 71 -14.25 15.99 -4.19
C LEU A 71 -14.29 14.73 -5.05
N GLU A 72 -13.66 13.64 -4.59
CA GLU A 72 -13.64 12.35 -5.28
C GLU A 72 -14.96 11.57 -5.07
N GLY A 73 -15.64 11.85 -3.97
CA GLY A 73 -16.88 11.16 -3.59
C GLY A 73 -18.18 11.85 -4.00
N LYS A 74 -18.12 13.04 -4.60
CA LYS A 74 -19.33 13.84 -4.94
C LYS A 74 -20.31 13.12 -5.89
N ASP A 75 -19.79 12.32 -6.81
CA ASP A 75 -20.57 11.63 -7.85
C ASP A 75 -20.81 10.15 -7.48
N ILE A 76 -20.56 9.78 -6.22
CA ILE A 76 -20.69 8.41 -5.73
C ILE A 76 -21.83 8.36 -4.70
N THR A 77 -22.81 7.51 -5.00
CA THR A 77 -23.79 7.06 -4.02
C THR A 77 -23.65 5.55 -3.88
N ALA A 78 -23.18 5.09 -2.72
CA ALA A 78 -22.86 3.68 -2.51
C ALA A 78 -22.79 3.32 -1.02
N ASP A 79 -23.24 2.11 -0.70
CA ASP A 79 -22.93 1.44 0.55
C ASP A 79 -21.76 0.47 0.33
N ILE A 80 -20.72 0.59 1.15
CA ILE A 80 -19.58 -0.31 1.21
C ILE A 80 -19.71 -1.14 2.49
N GLN A 81 -20.00 -2.43 2.33
CA GLN A 81 -20.06 -3.40 3.41
C GLN A 81 -18.65 -3.88 3.76
N PHE A 82 -18.34 -3.85 5.05
CA PHE A 82 -17.19 -4.52 5.63
C PHE A 82 -17.67 -5.69 6.48
N GLU A 83 -17.10 -6.86 6.26
CA GLU A 83 -17.29 -8.04 7.10
C GLU A 83 -15.92 -8.50 7.57
N ILE A 84 -15.58 -8.08 8.79
CA ILE A 84 -14.27 -8.32 9.37
C ILE A 84 -14.36 -9.43 10.39
N SER A 85 -13.55 -10.48 10.21
CA SER A 85 -13.47 -11.60 11.15
C SER A 85 -12.35 -11.41 12.17
N GLY A 86 -12.45 -12.12 13.30
CA GLY A 86 -11.48 -12.07 14.40
C GLY A 86 -11.84 -11.05 15.48
N GLU A 87 -10.95 -10.93 16.47
CA GLU A 87 -11.11 -9.99 17.58
C GLU A 87 -11.04 -8.54 17.09
N GLY A 88 -11.95 -7.68 17.58
CA GLY A 88 -12.08 -6.29 17.10
C GLY A 88 -12.54 -6.17 15.64
N GLY A 89 -13.17 -7.22 15.12
CA GLY A 89 -13.90 -7.23 13.86
C GLY A 89 -15.42 -7.10 14.07
N GLY A 90 -16.16 -7.20 12.98
CA GLY A 90 -17.62 -7.04 12.99
C GLY A 90 -18.16 -6.82 11.58
N LYS A 91 -19.46 -6.57 11.50
CA LYS A 91 -20.11 -6.13 10.27
C LYS A 91 -20.37 -4.64 10.38
N MET A 92 -19.89 -3.87 9.41
CA MET A 92 -19.98 -2.41 9.39
C MET A 92 -20.25 -1.92 7.98
N VAL A 93 -20.80 -0.72 7.86
CA VAL A 93 -21.06 -0.09 6.58
C VAL A 93 -20.49 1.32 6.55
N LEU A 94 -19.80 1.64 5.47
CA LEU A 94 -19.54 3.01 5.06
C LEU A 94 -20.54 3.41 3.97
N SER A 95 -21.34 4.43 4.23
CA SER A 95 -22.24 5.01 3.23
C SER A 95 -21.64 6.27 2.66
N ILE A 96 -21.61 6.37 1.34
CA ILE A 96 -21.21 7.56 0.61
C ILE A 96 -22.45 8.10 -0.10
N ALA A 97 -22.77 9.37 0.15
CA ALA A 97 -23.84 10.10 -0.52
C ALA A 97 -23.61 11.61 -0.38
N ASP A 98 -23.94 12.37 -1.43
CA ASP A 98 -23.86 13.84 -1.45
C ASP A 98 -22.48 14.40 -1.04
N GLY A 99 -21.41 13.74 -1.47
CA GLY A 99 -20.04 14.13 -1.09
C GLY A 99 -19.76 14.01 0.41
N ARG A 100 -20.49 13.15 1.13
CA ARG A 100 -20.24 12.81 2.54
C ARG A 100 -20.06 11.31 2.68
N CYS A 101 -19.29 10.92 3.70
CA CYS A 101 -19.15 9.53 4.12
C CYS A 101 -19.60 9.39 5.58
N THR A 102 -20.38 8.36 5.89
CA THR A 102 -20.82 8.04 7.25
C THR A 102 -20.53 6.59 7.59
N PHE A 103 -20.29 6.33 8.86
CA PHE A 103 -20.08 4.98 9.41
C PHE A 103 -21.33 4.53 10.18
N ARG A 104 -21.67 3.25 10.07
CA ARG A 104 -22.59 2.56 10.98
C ARG A 104 -22.17 1.11 11.18
N GLU A 105 -22.54 0.55 12.31
CA GLU A 105 -22.48 -0.89 12.55
C GLU A 105 -23.63 -1.62 11.82
N GLY A 106 -23.44 -2.92 11.56
CA GLY A 106 -24.43 -3.81 10.97
C GLY A 106 -24.23 -4.06 9.48
N GLU A 107 -25.34 -4.32 8.79
CA GLU A 107 -25.37 -4.78 7.41
C GLU A 107 -26.15 -3.82 6.50
N ALA A 108 -25.63 -3.59 5.30
CA ALA A 108 -26.37 -2.91 4.24
C ALA A 108 -27.32 -3.88 3.55
N SER A 109 -28.53 -3.43 3.22
CA SER A 109 -29.50 -4.27 2.50
C SER A 109 -29.08 -4.55 1.05
N SER A 110 -28.37 -3.60 0.42
CA SER A 110 -27.89 -3.73 -0.95
C SER A 110 -26.54 -3.01 -1.11
N PRO A 111 -25.44 -3.59 -0.57
CA PRO A 111 -24.13 -3.00 -0.70
C PRO A 111 -23.68 -3.05 -2.16
N ARG A 112 -23.07 -1.96 -2.62
CA ARG A 112 -22.45 -1.91 -3.95
C ARG A 112 -21.10 -2.61 -3.96
N LEU A 113 -20.43 -2.65 -2.82
CA LEU A 113 -19.13 -3.27 -2.61
C LEU A 113 -19.13 -3.97 -1.25
N THR A 114 -18.71 -5.23 -1.22
CA THR A 114 -18.54 -5.99 0.03
C THR A 114 -17.09 -6.44 0.16
N ILE A 115 -16.46 -6.15 1.29
CA ILE A 115 -15.07 -6.50 1.61
C ILE A 115 -15.08 -7.45 2.81
N ARG A 116 -14.57 -8.66 2.61
CA ARG A 116 -14.47 -9.71 3.62
C ARG A 116 -13.00 -9.93 3.97
N SER A 117 -12.59 -9.72 5.21
CA SER A 117 -11.17 -9.81 5.60
C SER A 117 -10.99 -10.21 7.07
N PRO A 118 -9.95 -10.97 7.43
CA PRO A 118 -9.48 -11.02 8.82
C PRO A 118 -9.02 -9.63 9.28
N GLY A 119 -9.35 -9.24 10.51
CA GLY A 119 -8.99 -7.93 11.05
C GLY A 119 -7.49 -7.64 11.00
N GLU A 120 -6.65 -8.64 11.28
CA GLU A 120 -5.21 -8.51 11.17
C GLU A 120 -4.72 -8.18 9.74
N ILE A 121 -5.35 -8.76 8.71
CA ILE A 121 -5.00 -8.51 7.32
C ILE A 121 -5.40 -7.10 6.93
N TRP A 122 -6.61 -6.69 7.33
CA TRP A 122 -7.09 -5.33 7.08
C TRP A 122 -6.18 -4.27 7.71
N LEU A 123 -5.76 -4.48 8.96
CA LEU A 123 -4.82 -3.60 9.66
C LEU A 123 -3.45 -3.54 8.95
N LYS A 124 -2.89 -4.68 8.52
CA LYS A 124 -1.62 -4.72 7.79
C LYS A 124 -1.70 -3.99 6.44
N ILE A 125 -2.83 -4.10 5.74
CA ILE A 125 -3.09 -3.36 4.50
C ILE A 125 -3.14 -1.85 4.79
N ALA A 126 -3.85 -1.44 5.84
CA ALA A 126 -3.98 -0.03 6.20
C ALA A 126 -2.67 0.61 6.65
N ARG A 127 -1.78 -0.16 7.31
CA ARG A 127 -0.42 0.27 7.69
C ARG A 127 0.56 0.24 6.52
N GLY A 128 0.17 -0.30 5.35
CA GLY A 128 1.05 -0.46 4.19
C GLY A 128 2.08 -1.59 4.32
N GLU A 129 1.95 -2.45 5.33
CA GLU A 129 2.83 -3.61 5.55
C GLU A 129 2.62 -4.69 4.48
N ILE A 130 1.39 -4.80 3.97
CA ILE A 130 1.04 -5.69 2.87
C ILE A 130 0.39 -4.87 1.77
N ASN A 131 0.84 -5.08 0.52
CA ASN A 131 0.21 -4.47 -0.63
C ASN A 131 -1.22 -5.01 -0.84
N ARG A 132 -2.20 -4.10 -0.95
CA ARG A 132 -3.63 -4.40 -1.12
C ARG A 132 -3.91 -5.32 -2.31
N ALA A 133 -3.37 -4.99 -3.50
CA ALA A 133 -3.64 -5.77 -4.71
C ALA A 133 -3.05 -7.18 -4.58
N LYS A 134 -1.84 -7.30 -4.02
CA LYS A 134 -1.24 -8.60 -3.75
C LYS A 134 -2.07 -9.43 -2.75
N ALA A 135 -2.52 -8.82 -1.65
CA ALA A 135 -3.33 -9.52 -0.65
C ALA A 135 -4.66 -10.04 -1.22
N LEU A 136 -5.26 -9.32 -2.18
CA LEU A 136 -6.45 -9.77 -2.90
C LEU A 136 -6.15 -10.97 -3.81
N MET A 137 -5.09 -10.88 -4.61
CA MET A 137 -4.68 -11.97 -5.51
C MET A 137 -4.28 -13.24 -4.75
N ASP A 138 -3.63 -13.08 -3.59
CA ASP A 138 -3.23 -14.18 -2.71
C ASP A 138 -4.43 -14.74 -1.92
N GLY A 139 -5.61 -14.13 -2.01
CA GLY A 139 -6.84 -14.57 -1.35
C GLY A 139 -6.88 -14.31 0.16
N LEU A 140 -6.02 -13.43 0.68
CA LEU A 140 -5.97 -13.05 2.11
C LEU A 140 -7.20 -12.26 2.55
N TYR A 141 -7.87 -11.62 1.60
CA TYR A 141 -9.19 -11.04 1.76
C TYR A 141 -9.96 -11.16 0.45
N ARG A 142 -11.27 -10.97 0.49
CA ARG A 142 -12.15 -11.09 -0.67
C ARG A 142 -12.97 -9.83 -0.88
N VAL A 143 -13.31 -9.59 -2.13
CA VAL A 143 -14.14 -8.47 -2.56
C VAL A 143 -15.22 -8.97 -3.50
N GLU A 144 -16.45 -8.51 -3.28
CA GLU A 144 -17.63 -8.81 -4.08
C GLU A 144 -18.32 -7.50 -4.49
N GLY A 145 -18.93 -7.48 -5.68
CA GLY A 145 -19.62 -6.29 -6.19
C GLY A 145 -18.75 -5.42 -7.10
N ASP A 146 -18.83 -4.10 -6.92
CA ASP A 146 -18.25 -3.12 -7.82
C ASP A 146 -16.75 -2.90 -7.61
N MET A 147 -15.93 -3.59 -8.39
CA MET A 147 -14.48 -3.43 -8.38
C MET A 147 -13.99 -2.02 -8.74
N SER A 148 -14.78 -1.24 -9.50
CA SER A 148 -14.40 0.14 -9.80
C SER A 148 -14.44 1.02 -8.54
N LEU A 149 -15.37 0.73 -7.61
CA LEU A 149 -15.43 1.40 -6.32
C LEU A 149 -14.25 1.00 -5.42
N LEU A 150 -13.83 -0.27 -5.45
CA LEU A 150 -12.63 -0.74 -4.74
C LEU A 150 -11.37 0.01 -5.19
N LEU A 151 -11.19 0.18 -6.51
CA LEU A 151 -10.04 0.88 -7.07
C LEU A 151 -10.02 2.36 -6.63
N LYS A 152 -11.19 3.01 -6.60
CA LYS A 152 -11.35 4.40 -6.12
C LYS A 152 -11.14 4.58 -4.63
N MET A 153 -11.13 3.51 -3.81
CA MET A 153 -10.95 3.65 -2.35
C MET A 153 -9.66 4.40 -1.98
N GLY A 154 -8.60 4.27 -2.77
CA GLY A 154 -7.34 4.99 -2.53
C GLY A 154 -7.47 6.51 -2.69
N ASP A 155 -8.36 6.96 -3.58
CA ASP A 155 -8.60 8.38 -3.85
C ASP A 155 -9.68 8.95 -2.90
N LEU A 156 -10.66 8.10 -2.55
CA LEU A 156 -11.75 8.43 -1.62
C LEU A 156 -11.28 8.58 -0.19
N PHE A 157 -10.30 7.80 0.24
CA PHE A 157 -9.82 7.80 1.62
C PHE A 157 -8.31 8.04 1.65
N ARG A 158 -7.92 9.21 2.16
CA ARG A 158 -6.53 9.49 2.46
C ARG A 158 -6.17 8.86 3.79
N ALA A 159 -4.99 8.26 3.87
CA ALA A 159 -4.39 8.02 5.17
C ALA A 159 -4.25 9.38 5.89
N PRO A 160 -4.47 9.46 7.21
CA PRO A 160 -4.21 10.68 7.96
C PRO A 160 -2.73 11.05 7.81
N SER A 161 -2.43 12.01 6.94
CA SER A 161 -1.09 12.57 6.79
C SER A 161 -0.90 13.63 7.87
N THR A 162 -0.05 13.35 8.86
CA THR A 162 0.42 14.38 9.79
C THR A 162 1.37 15.32 9.05
N HIS A 163 0.83 16.37 8.46
CA HIS A 163 1.62 17.57 8.23
C HIS A 163 1.83 18.23 9.61
N ASN A 164 3.00 18.04 10.20
CA ASN A 164 3.44 18.88 11.32
C ASN A 164 4.08 20.14 10.69
N PRO A 165 3.74 21.36 11.15
CA PRO A 165 4.26 22.63 10.61
C PRO A 165 5.79 22.74 10.64
#